data_AF-A0A9X2EVQ5-F1
#
_entry.id   AF-A0A9X2EVQ5-F1
#
_cell.length_a   1.000
_cell.length_b   1.000
_cell.length_c   1.000
_cell.angle_alpha   90.00
_cell.angle_beta   90.00
_cell.angle_gamma   90.00
#
_symmetry.space_group_name_H-M   'P 1'
#
loop_
_entity.id
_entity.type
_entity.pdbx_description
1 polymer ?
#
loop_
_entity_poly.entity_id
_entity_poly.type
_entity_poly.pdbx_seq_one_letter_code
_entity_poly.pdbx_strand_id
1 'polypeptide(L)'
;MRTAFALCAIVALTNCSSETPEERAARNCQSELSAFSMAQAFTKRRLKSPKTADFSGWNDSVVVYQGDCIHTVQGWVDAQNSFGASVRTHYVAKLEYLKDEDKWHLHSLNM
;
A
#
# COMPACT_ATOMS: atom_id res chain seq x y z
N MET A 1 -22.14 -23.85 54.37
CA MET A 1 -20.87 -24.54 54.72
C MET A 1 -20.80 -25.81 53.88
N ARG A 2 -19.67 -26.04 53.18
CA ARG A 2 -19.35 -27.20 52.31
C ARG A 2 -19.95 -27.16 50.90
N THR A 3 -19.29 -27.44 49.77
CA THR A 3 -17.89 -27.66 49.37
C THR A 3 -17.89 -27.72 47.82
N ALA A 4 -16.84 -27.17 47.20
CA ALA A 4 -16.21 -27.54 45.92
C ALA A 4 -17.06 -27.75 44.64
N PHE A 5 -16.80 -26.93 43.61
CA PHE A 5 -16.68 -27.40 42.22
C PHE A 5 -15.58 -26.62 41.48
N ALA A 6 -14.58 -27.39 41.08
CA ALA A 6 -13.59 -27.22 40.01
C ALA A 6 -13.19 -25.80 39.57
N LEU A 7 -11.90 -25.47 39.81
CA LEU A 7 -11.12 -24.63 38.91
C LEU A 7 -11.20 -25.21 37.49
N CYS A 8 -12.03 -24.66 36.63
CA CYS A 8 -11.77 -24.70 35.20
C CYS A 8 -10.57 -23.78 34.96
N ALA A 9 -9.40 -24.39 34.75
CA ALA A 9 -8.26 -23.73 34.17
C ALA A 9 -8.66 -23.17 32.80
N ILE A 10 -8.98 -21.87 32.75
CA ILE A 10 -9.22 -21.14 31.51
C ILE A 10 -7.85 -20.93 30.85
N VAL A 11 -7.32 -21.97 30.22
CA VAL A 11 -6.33 -21.81 29.15
C VAL A 11 -7.12 -21.62 27.87
N ALA A 12 -7.78 -20.47 27.76
CA ALA A 12 -8.43 -20.07 26.53
C ALA A 12 -7.36 -19.53 25.58
N LEU A 13 -6.99 -20.40 24.64
CA LEU A 13 -6.35 -20.09 23.37
C LEU A 13 -6.91 -18.79 22.77
N THR A 14 -6.21 -17.67 22.94
CA THR A 14 -6.51 -16.41 22.23
C THR A 14 -5.23 -15.87 21.60
N ASN A 15 -4.73 -16.60 20.61
CA ASN A 15 -3.73 -16.08 19.68
C ASN A 15 -4.20 -16.15 18.22
N CYS A 16 -5.50 -15.95 17.99
CA CYS A 16 -6.01 -15.59 16.68
C CYS A 16 -6.45 -14.13 16.77
N SER A 17 -5.48 -13.22 16.61
CA SER A 17 -5.73 -11.78 16.62
C SER A 17 -6.52 -11.41 15.36
N SER A 18 -7.85 -11.41 15.44
CA SER A 18 -8.69 -10.83 14.41
C SER A 18 -8.52 -9.31 14.45
N GLU A 19 -7.70 -8.78 13.55
CA GLU A 19 -7.56 -7.34 13.35
C GLU A 19 -8.90 -6.71 13.00
N THR A 20 -9.28 -5.64 13.70
CA THR A 20 -10.49 -4.88 13.43
C THR A 20 -10.35 -4.08 12.12
N PRO A 21 -11.47 -3.71 11.46
CA PRO A 21 -11.41 -2.82 10.30
C PRO A 21 -10.69 -1.49 10.56
N GLU A 22 -10.84 -0.95 11.77
CA GLU A 22 -10.22 0.30 12.20
C GLU A 22 -8.70 0.18 12.32
N GLU A 23 -8.21 -0.91 12.94
CA GLU A 23 -6.78 -1.21 13.03
C GLU A 23 -6.17 -1.43 11.63
N ARG A 24 -6.87 -2.16 10.76
CA ARG A 24 -6.44 -2.37 9.37
C ARG A 24 -6.33 -1.04 8.62
N ALA A 25 -7.33 -0.18 8.75
CA ALA A 25 -7.34 1.13 8.10
C ALA A 25 -6.21 2.03 8.64
N ALA A 26 -5.96 2.00 9.95
CA ALA A 26 -4.86 2.73 10.57
C ALA A 26 -3.48 2.23 10.08
N ARG A 27 -3.31 0.91 9.95
CA ARG A 27 -2.09 0.31 9.37
C ARG A 27 -1.91 0.71 7.91
N ASN A 28 -2.94 0.57 7.09
CA ASN A 28 -2.88 0.90 5.66
C ASN A 28 -2.61 2.39 5.43
N CYS A 29 -3.19 3.26 6.26
CA CYS A 29 -2.95 4.70 6.26
C CYS A 29 -1.45 5.06 6.36
N GLN A 30 -0.66 4.26 7.09
CA GLN A 30 0.78 4.48 7.28
C GLN A 30 1.65 3.47 6.51
N SER A 31 1.05 2.59 5.72
CA SER A 31 1.78 1.51 5.03
C SER A 31 2.49 2.05 3.79
N GLU A 32 3.80 2.29 3.92
CA GLU A 32 4.65 2.71 2.82
C GLU A 32 4.71 1.65 1.69
N LEU A 33 4.70 0.36 2.04
CA LEU A 33 4.67 -0.72 1.05
C LEU A 33 3.37 -0.74 0.24
N SER A 34 2.24 -0.48 0.90
CA SER A 34 0.95 -0.35 0.22
C SER A 34 0.93 0.90 -0.66
N ALA A 35 1.44 2.04 -0.16
CA ALA A 35 1.56 3.26 -0.94
C ALA A 35 2.43 3.07 -2.19
N PHE A 36 3.58 2.43 -2.05
CA PHE A 36 4.49 2.07 -3.14
C PHE A 36 3.79 1.23 -4.21
N SER A 37 3.14 0.14 -3.79
CA SER A 37 2.42 -0.77 -4.70
C SER A 37 1.31 -0.03 -5.45
N MET A 38 0.59 0.85 -4.75
CA MET A 38 -0.50 1.62 -5.35
C MET A 38 0.00 2.71 -6.28
N ALA A 39 1.09 3.38 -5.97
CA ALA A 39 1.75 4.33 -6.86
C ALA A 39 2.11 3.66 -8.20
N GLN A 40 2.72 2.46 -8.17
CA GLN A 40 2.98 1.69 -9.39
C GLN A 40 1.69 1.37 -10.15
N ALA A 41 0.63 0.96 -9.45
CA ALA A 41 -0.66 0.67 -10.08
C ALA A 41 -1.26 1.90 -10.78
N PHE A 42 -1.20 3.08 -10.16
CA PHE A 42 -1.63 4.35 -10.76
C PHE A 42 -0.78 4.72 -11.98
N THR A 43 0.54 4.64 -11.86
CA THR A 43 1.49 4.91 -12.94
C THR A 43 1.27 3.98 -14.13
N LYS A 44 1.08 2.68 -13.88
CA LYS A 44 0.85 1.66 -14.91
C LYS A 44 -0.37 1.99 -15.79
N ARG A 45 -1.42 2.57 -15.22
CA ARG A 45 -2.64 2.96 -15.96
C ARG A 45 -2.42 4.12 -16.93
N ARG A 46 -1.34 4.90 -16.79
CA ARG A 46 -1.02 6.02 -17.68
C ARG A 46 -0.08 5.67 -18.83
N LEU A 47 0.52 4.49 -18.80
CA LEU A 47 1.48 4.05 -19.83
C LEU A 47 0.78 3.70 -21.14
N LYS A 48 1.47 3.92 -22.27
CA LYS A 48 0.99 3.52 -23.61
C LYS A 48 0.89 2.01 -23.77
N SER A 49 1.84 1.28 -23.19
CA SER A 49 1.90 -0.18 -23.23
C SER A 49 2.01 -0.77 -21.81
N PRO A 50 0.94 -0.73 -20.98
CA PRO A 50 0.99 -1.11 -19.56
C PRO A 50 1.51 -2.52 -19.28
N LYS A 51 1.31 -3.45 -20.22
CA LYS A 51 1.78 -4.85 -20.09
C LYS A 51 3.30 -4.99 -20.19
N THR A 52 3.99 -3.97 -20.70
CA THR A 52 5.45 -3.95 -20.87
C THR A 52 6.17 -3.23 -19.74
N ALA A 53 5.43 -2.75 -18.75
CA ALA A 53 5.96 -1.94 -17.67
C ALA A 53 6.84 -2.77 -16.72
N ASP A 54 8.08 -2.32 -16.51
CA ASP A 54 9.02 -2.82 -15.52
C ASP A 54 9.38 -1.69 -14.56
N PHE A 55 9.02 -1.86 -13.28
CA PHE A 55 9.09 -0.79 -12.28
C PHE A 55 10.36 -0.90 -11.44
N SER A 56 10.83 0.26 -10.97
CA SER A 56 11.86 0.34 -9.94
C SER A 56 11.50 -0.52 -8.73
N GLY A 57 12.50 -1.21 -8.18
CA GLY A 57 12.36 -1.96 -6.93
C GLY A 57 12.21 -1.03 -5.73
N TRP A 58 11.88 -1.61 -4.57
CA TRP A 58 11.77 -0.89 -3.30
C TRP A 58 13.03 -0.08 -2.98
N ASN A 59 14.21 -0.69 -3.14
CA ASN A 59 15.50 -0.05 -2.84
C ASN A 59 15.89 1.06 -3.81
N ASP A 60 15.27 1.13 -4.98
CA ASP A 60 15.52 2.15 -6.01
C ASP A 60 14.42 3.22 -6.03
N SER A 61 13.57 3.23 -5.00
CA SER A 61 12.41 4.11 -4.89
C SER A 61 12.42 4.84 -3.55
N VAL A 62 11.78 5.99 -3.52
CA VAL A 62 11.64 6.80 -2.30
C VAL A 62 10.17 6.87 -1.93
N VAL A 63 9.83 6.45 -0.71
CA VAL A 63 8.49 6.59 -0.15
C VAL A 63 8.58 7.48 1.08
N VAL A 64 7.74 8.50 1.15
CA VAL A 64 7.69 9.42 2.29
C VAL A 64 6.25 9.59 2.73
N TYR A 65 5.97 9.19 3.96
CA TYR A 65 4.71 9.52 4.63
C TYR A 65 4.69 10.99 5.02
N GLN A 66 3.64 11.71 4.62
CA GLN A 66 3.48 13.16 4.84
C GLN A 66 2.53 13.49 6.01
N GLY A 67 1.96 12.48 6.68
CA GLY A 67 0.84 12.65 7.61
C GLY A 67 -0.52 12.52 6.91
N ASP A 68 -1.59 12.45 7.69
CA ASP A 68 -2.98 12.42 7.21
C ASP A 68 -3.28 11.35 6.13
N CYS A 69 -2.64 10.18 6.25
CA CYS A 69 -2.74 9.09 5.28
C CYS A 69 -2.22 9.43 3.88
N ILE A 70 -1.46 10.52 3.73
CA ILE A 70 -0.86 10.99 2.49
C ILE A 70 0.58 10.48 2.37
N HIS A 71 0.90 9.96 1.19
CA HIS A 71 2.22 9.46 0.83
C HIS A 71 2.70 10.12 -0.45
N THR A 72 4.00 10.38 -0.52
CA THR A 72 4.69 10.73 -1.77
C THR A 72 5.63 9.60 -2.14
N VAL A 73 5.48 9.05 -3.35
CA VAL A 73 6.29 7.96 -3.88
C VAL A 73 7.01 8.44 -5.13
N GLN A 74 8.33 8.23 -5.17
CA GLN A 74 9.19 8.53 -6.30
C GLN A 74 9.85 7.24 -6.79
N GLY A 75 9.90 7.04 -8.10
CA GLY A 75 10.52 5.88 -8.71
C GLY A 75 10.66 6.03 -10.21
N TRP A 76 10.95 4.94 -10.90
CA TRP A 76 11.00 4.91 -12.36
C TRP A 76 10.27 3.69 -12.92
N VAL A 77 9.93 3.75 -14.19
CA VAL A 77 9.34 2.64 -14.94
C VAL A 77 9.91 2.62 -16.35
N ASP A 78 10.34 1.45 -16.79
CA ASP A 78 10.69 1.18 -18.18
C ASP A 78 9.45 0.62 -18.87
N ALA A 79 9.02 1.24 -19.98
CA ALA A 79 7.86 0.77 -20.74
C ALA A 79 7.96 1.13 -22.22
N GLN A 80 7.29 0.34 -23.07
CA GLN A 80 7.27 0.61 -24.50
C GLN A 80 6.40 1.82 -24.84
N ASN A 81 6.92 2.70 -25.69
CA ASN A 81 6.16 3.78 -26.32
C ASN A 81 5.43 3.30 -27.59
N SER A 82 4.78 4.22 -28.32
CA SER A 82 4.03 3.90 -29.54
C SER A 82 4.88 3.40 -30.72
N PHE A 83 6.21 3.52 -30.64
CA PHE A 83 7.16 3.01 -31.64
C PHE A 83 7.78 1.66 -31.23
N GLY A 84 7.36 1.07 -30.11
CA GLY A 84 7.89 -0.20 -29.61
C GLY A 84 9.24 -0.11 -28.89
N ALA A 85 9.78 1.10 -28.72
CA ALA A 85 11.02 1.31 -27.96
C ALA A 85 10.72 1.36 -26.46
N SER A 86 11.54 0.65 -25.66
CA SER A 86 11.49 0.75 -24.20
C SER A 86 12.15 2.05 -23.73
N VAL A 87 11.43 2.84 -22.92
CA VAL A 87 11.90 4.14 -22.42
C VAL A 87 11.72 4.20 -20.90
N ARG A 88 12.78 4.62 -20.19
CA ARG A 88 12.73 4.90 -18.76
C ARG A 88 12.03 6.23 -18.48
N THR A 89 10.99 6.18 -17.67
CA THR A 89 10.23 7.35 -17.22
C THR A 89 10.29 7.43 -15.70
N HIS A 90 10.76 8.55 -15.15
CA HIS A 90 10.71 8.79 -13.71
C HIS A 90 9.33 9.31 -13.34
N TYR A 91 8.83 8.95 -12.17
CA TYR A 91 7.53 9.43 -11.72
C TYR A 91 7.56 9.86 -10.25
N VAL A 92 6.68 10.80 -9.93
CA VAL A 92 6.37 11.22 -8.55
C VAL A 92 4.86 11.17 -8.38
N ALA A 93 4.39 10.30 -7.48
CA ALA A 93 2.97 10.13 -7.15
C ALA A 93 2.67 10.63 -5.74
N LYS A 94 1.67 11.49 -5.61
CA LYS A 94 1.07 11.85 -4.32
C LYS A 94 -0.27 11.15 -4.21
N LEU A 95 -0.43 10.30 -3.20
CA LEU A 95 -1.63 9.49 -2.98
C LEU A 95 -2.06 9.55 -1.51
N GLU A 96 -3.35 9.37 -1.28
CA GLU A 96 -3.98 9.35 0.04
C GLU A 96 -4.75 8.04 0.23
N TYR A 97 -4.62 7.44 1.40
CA TYR A 97 -5.47 6.32 1.78
C TYR A 97 -6.73 6.81 2.52
N LEU A 98 -7.88 6.63 1.87
CA LEU A 98 -9.19 6.98 2.38
C LEU A 98 -9.68 5.87 3.32
N LYS A 99 -9.49 6.07 4.64
CA LYS A 99 -9.80 5.07 5.68
C LYS A 99 -11.25 4.58 5.63
N ASP A 100 -12.20 5.48 5.41
CA ASP A 100 -13.63 5.17 5.41
C ASP A 100 -14.06 4.31 4.21
N GLU A 101 -13.29 4.36 3.11
CA GLU A 101 -13.57 3.60 1.89
C GLU A 101 -12.69 2.37 1.70
N ASP A 102 -11.64 2.21 2.52
CA ASP A 102 -10.58 1.21 2.33
C ASP A 102 -9.97 1.30 0.91
N LYS A 103 -9.72 2.52 0.43
CA LYS A 103 -9.25 2.80 -0.94
C LYS A 103 -8.13 3.82 -0.99
N TRP A 104 -7.36 3.78 -2.08
CA TRP A 104 -6.37 4.80 -2.39
C TRP A 104 -6.90 5.80 -3.40
N HIS A 105 -6.70 7.08 -3.10
CA HIS A 105 -6.96 8.21 -3.99
C HIS A 105 -5.63 8.79 -4.50
N LEU A 106 -5.59 9.14 -5.78
CA LEU A 106 -4.40 9.76 -6.39
C LEU A 106 -4.62 11.26 -6.53
N HIS A 107 -3.86 12.05 -5.78
CA HIS A 107 -3.89 13.51 -5.86
C HIS A 107 -3.16 14.03 -7.09
N SER A 108 -1.93 13.54 -7.30
CA SER A 108 -1.13 13.93 -8.46
C SER A 108 -0.18 12.82 -8.84
N LEU A 109 0.16 12.76 -10.12
CA LEU A 109 1.21 11.90 -10.62
C LEU A 109 1.88 12.65 -11.78
N ASN A 110 3.17 12.92 -11.60
CA ASN A 110 4.02 13.57 -12.56
C ASN A 110 4.93 12.51 -13.17
N MET A 111 5.07 12.53 -14.50
CA MET A 111 5.83 11.56 -15.30
C MET A 111 6.55 12.28 -16.43
#